data_AF-A0A351AGA5-F1
#
_entry.id   AF-A0A351AGA5-F1
#
_cell.length_a   1.000
_cell.length_b   1.000
_cell.length_c   1.000
_cell.angle_alpha   90.00
_cell.angle_beta   90.00
_cell.angle_gamma   90.00
#
_symmetry.space_group_name_H-M   'P 1'
#
loop_
_entity.id
_entity.type
_entity.pdbx_description
1 polymer ?
#
loop_
_entity_poly.entity_id
_entity_poly.type
_entity_poly.pdbx_seq_one_letter_code
_entity_poly.pdbx_strand_id
1 'polypeptide(L)' 'SWEALNHAGIAGSDITVVLNDNRMSIAPNVGALNRYFNRLRSRPDLQAAT' A
#
# COMPACT_ATOMS: atom_id res chain seq x y z
N SER A 1 -4.93 10.44 5.33
CA SER A 1 -4.08 9.87 4.25
C SER A 1 -4.86 9.56 2.99
N TRP A 2 -5.96 8.80 3.06
CA TRP A 2 -6.76 8.40 1.88
C TRP A 2 -7.31 9.56 1.06
N GLU A 3 -7.81 10.60 1.73
CA GLU A 3 -8.37 11.77 1.07
C GLU A 3 -7.32 12.51 0.23
N ALA A 4 -6.09 12.64 0.74
CA ALA A 4 -4.99 13.26 0.01
C ALA A 4 -4.56 12.44 -1.21
N LEU A 5 -4.46 11.10 -1.07
CA LEU A 5 -4.15 10.22 -2.21
C LEU A 5 -5.25 10.25 -3.28
N ASN A 6 -6.52 10.26 -2.87
CA ASN A 6 -7.65 10.39 -3.79
C ASN A 6 -7.60 11.74 -4.53
N HIS A 7 -7.37 12.83 -3.80
CA HIS A 7 -7.25 14.16 -4.38
C HIS A 7 -6.06 14.26 -5.34
N ALA A 8 -4.90 13.70 -5.00
CA ALA A 8 -3.73 13.67 -5.88
C ALA A 8 -4.02 12.94 -7.20
N GLY A 9 -4.84 11.88 -7.16
CA GLY A 9 -5.34 11.20 -8.35
C GLY A 9 -6.24 12.09 -9.21
N ILE A 10 -7.20 12.80 -8.62
CA ILE A 10 -8.07 13.74 -9.33
C ILE A 10 -7.27 14.91 -9.93
N ALA A 11 -6.29 15.42 -9.18
CA ALA A 11 -5.46 16.54 -9.57
C ALA A 11 -4.36 16.17 -10.58
N GLY A 12 -4.18 14.88 -10.91
CA GLY A 12 -3.11 14.43 -11.81
C GLY A 12 -1.71 14.78 -11.32
N SER A 13 -1.51 14.75 -9.99
CA SER A 13 -0.24 15.18 -9.39
C SER A 13 0.90 14.21 -9.74
N ASP A 14 2.02 14.73 -10.22
CA ASP A 14 3.24 13.95 -10.45
C ASP A 14 3.95 13.71 -9.11
N ILE A 15 3.58 12.61 -8.45
CA ILE A 15 4.11 12.23 -7.13
C ILE A 15 4.51 10.76 -7.11
N THR A 16 5.63 10.47 -6.44
CA THR A 16 6.03 9.09 -6.12
C THR A 16 5.63 8.76 -4.70
N VAL A 17 4.84 7.70 -4.52
CA VAL A 17 4.40 7.23 -3.20
C VAL A 17 5.21 6.00 -2.79
N VAL A 18 5.94 6.12 -1.68
CA VAL A 18 6.66 4.99 -1.08
C VAL A 18 5.85 4.43 0.08
N LEU A 19 5.36 3.21 -0.09
CA LEU A 19 4.67 2.48 0.97
C LEU A 19 5.67 1.63 1.77
N ASN A 20 5.97 2.04 3.00
CA ASN A 20 6.73 1.22 3.95
C ASN A 20 5.78 0.30 4.74
N ASP A 21 5.61 -0.93 4.26
CA ASP A 21 4.84 -1.96 4.96
C ASP A 21 5.77 -2.92 5.72
N ASN A 22 6.06 -2.59 6.98
CA ASN A 22 6.80 -3.47 7.90
C ASN A 22 5.87 -4.34 8.78
N ARG A 23 4.57 -4.41 8.46
CA ARG A 23 3.50 -5.14 9.19
C ARG A 23 3.13 -4.59 10.58
N MET A 24 3.70 -3.48 11.01
CA MET A 24 3.50 -2.91 12.34
C MET A 24 3.04 -1.45 12.29
N SER A 25 2.20 -1.09 13.26
CA SER A 25 1.99 0.29 13.71
C SER A 25 2.69 0.41 15.07
N ILE A 26 2.06 1.01 16.09
CA ILE A 26 2.51 0.85 17.48
C ILE A 26 2.33 -0.62 17.94
N ALA A 27 1.26 -1.25 17.45
CA ALA A 27 0.95 -2.68 17.57
C ALA A 27 0.69 -3.25 16.15
N PRO A 28 0.45 -4.56 15.95
CA PRO A 28 0.24 -5.13 14.62
C PRO A 28 -0.81 -4.38 13.80
N ASN A 29 -0.55 -4.20 12.50
CA ASN A 29 -1.46 -3.48 11.61
C ASN A 29 -2.85 -4.15 11.59
N VAL A 30 -3.92 -3.35 11.62
CA VAL A 30 -5.31 -3.82 11.52
C VAL A 30 -6.00 -3.25 10.28
N GLY A 31 -7.19 -3.76 9.96
CA GLY A 31 -8.04 -3.24 8.88
C GLY A 31 -7.87 -3.91 7.52
N ALA A 32 -8.65 -3.44 6.55
CA ALA A 32 -8.80 -4.09 5.24
C ALA A 32 -7.54 -4.04 4.38
N LEU A 33 -6.75 -2.97 4.48
CA LEU A 33 -5.55 -2.80 3.66
C LEU A 33 -4.40 -3.68 4.08
N ASN A 34 -4.21 -3.89 5.39
CA ASN A 34 -3.24 -4.89 5.86
C ASN A 34 -3.56 -6.28 5.28
N ARG A 35 -4.84 -6.67 5.26
CA ARG A 35 -5.28 -7.93 4.65
C ARG A 35 -5.05 -7.96 3.14
N TYR A 36 -5.37 -6.86 2.45
CA TYR A 36 -5.16 -6.74 1.01
C TYR A 36 -3.67 -6.86 0.64
N PHE A 37 -2.78 -6.14 1.33
CA PHE A 37 -1.35 -6.21 1.07
C PHE A 37 -0.75 -7.56 1.44
N ASN A 38 -1.23 -8.23 2.49
CA ASN A 38 -0.84 -9.62 2.77
C ASN A 38 -1.15 -10.55 1.59
N ARG A 39 -2.32 -10.41 0.96
CA ARG A 39 -2.69 -11.20 -0.24
C ARG A 39 -1.89 -10.79 -1.46
N LEU A 40 -1.63 -9.49 -1.64
CA LEU A 40 -0.83 -9.00 -2.76
C LEU A 40 0.60 -9.54 -2.66
N ARG A 41 1.19 -9.53 -1.46
CA ARG A 41 2.53 -10.09 -1.21
C ARG A 41 2.58 -11.59 -1.42
N SER A 42 1.52 -12.35 -1.18
CA SER A 42 1.52 -13.80 -1.42
C SER A 42 1.42 -14.19 -2.90
N ARG A 43 1.35 -13.22 -3.83
CA ARG A 43 1.28 -13.49 -5.26
C ARG A 43 2.67 -13.80 -5.83
N PRO A 44 2.91 -15.03 -6.34
CA PRO A 44 4.20 -15.41 -6.89
C PRO A 44 4.60 -14.57 -8.11
N ASP A 45 3.64 -14.15 -8.92
CA ASP A 45 3.88 -13.38 -10.15
C ASP A 45 4.38 -11.96 -9.87
N LEU A 46 4.05 -11.38 -8.71
CA LEU A 46 4.58 -10.09 -8.26
C LEU A 46 5.95 -10.23 -7.58
N GLN A 47 6.29 -11.43 -7.10
CA GLN A 47 7.60 -11.73 -6.53
C GLN A 47 8.61 -12.17 -7.60
N ALA A 48 8.13 -12.75 -8.71
CA ALA A 48 8.98 -13.28 -9.78
C ALA A 48 9.58 -12.20 -10.70
N ALA A 49 9.24 -10.92 -10.49
CA ALA A 49 9.74 -9.81 -11.29
C ALA A 49 11.13 -9.29 -10.85
N THR A 50 11.88 -10.07 -10.07
CA THR A 50 13.28 -9.80 -9.70
C THR A 50 14.27 -10.49 -10.61
#